data_AF-A0A412W9I7-F1
#
_entry.id   AF-A0A412W9I7-F1
#
_cell.length_a   1.000
_cell.length_b   1.000
_cell.length_c   1.000
_cell.angle_alpha   90.00
_cell.angle_beta   90.00
_cell.angle_gamma   90.00
#
_symmetry.space_group_name_H-M   'P 1'
#
loop_
_entity.id
_entity.type
_entity.pdbx_description
1 polymer ?
#
loop_
_entity_poly.entity_id
_entity_poly.type
_entity_poly.pdbx_seq_one_letter_code
_entity_poly.pdbx_strand_id
1 'polypeptide(L)'
;MEVNEHTEVLIKAIVRGDKKAFGQLFRMWYVRLCLYAESIVRDRDMAEDLVQNLFCMLWEKREEIDIRESMKAYLYRSVYHAALNSLKHEKVKLAFWEFIQKQGSKDENNIEYFIDAEFNLQMQQNSD
;
A
#
# COMPACT_ATOMS: atom_id res chain seq x y z
N MET A 1 -29.61 -6.48 1.49
CA MET A 1 -28.27 -6.07 1.04
C MET A 1 -28.42 -5.55 -0.37
N GLU A 2 -28.61 -4.24 -0.54
CA GLU A 2 -28.59 -3.62 -1.86
C GLU A 2 -27.12 -3.47 -2.26
N VAL A 3 -26.64 -4.37 -3.10
CA VAL A 3 -25.38 -4.13 -3.81
C VAL A 3 -25.67 -2.94 -4.73
N ASN A 4 -25.04 -1.81 -4.41
CA ASN A 4 -25.16 -0.54 -5.14
C ASN A 4 -24.84 -0.79 -6.62
N GLU A 5 -25.86 -0.94 -7.47
CA GLU A 5 -25.77 -1.26 -8.90
C GLU A 5 -24.79 -0.33 -9.65
N HIS A 6 -24.71 0.93 -9.21
CA HIS A 6 -23.75 1.92 -9.70
C HIS A 6 -22.27 1.56 -9.48
N THR A 7 -21.94 0.87 -8.38
CA THR A 7 -20.55 0.47 -8.07
C THR A 7 -20.10 -0.66 -8.97
N GLU A 8 -20.97 -1.64 -9.22
CA GLU A 8 -20.66 -2.80 -10.05
C GLU A 8 -20.44 -2.40 -11.51
N VAL A 9 -21.29 -1.49 -12.03
CA VAL A 9 -21.12 -0.91 -13.37
C VAL A 9 -19.79 -0.16 -13.49
N LEU A 10 -19.43 0.62 -12.46
CA LEU A 10 -18.16 1.36 -12.44
C LEU A 10 -16.95 0.41 -12.46
N ILE A 11 -16.97 -0.65 -11.66
CA ILE A 11 -15.90 -1.66 -11.62
C ILE A 11 -15.78 -2.36 -12.97
N LYS A 12 -16.89 -2.80 -13.57
CA LYS A 12 -16.88 -3.43 -14.90
C LYS A 12 -16.30 -2.52 -15.97
N ALA A 13 -16.57 -1.22 -15.91
CA ALA A 13 -15.97 -0.24 -16.82
C ALA A 13 -14.45 -0.13 -16.60
N ILE A 14 -13.98 -0.09 -15.35
CA ILE A 14 -12.56 -0.05 -15.01
C ILE A 14 -11.83 -1.30 -15.52
N VAL A 15 -12.39 -2.49 -15.30
CA VAL A 15 -11.84 -3.78 -15.78
C VAL A 15 -11.66 -3.76 -17.30
N ARG A 16 -12.59 -3.13 -18.04
CA ARG A 16 -12.52 -2.95 -19.50
C ARG A 16 -11.58 -1.82 -19.96
N GLY A 17 -10.85 -1.18 -19.04
CA GLY A 17 -9.88 -0.14 -19.35
C GLY A 17 -10.48 1.27 -19.50
N ASP A 18 -11.68 1.53 -18.96
CA ASP A 18 -12.26 2.88 -18.96
C ASP A 18 -11.51 3.81 -17.98
N LYS A 19 -10.61 4.63 -18.54
CA LYS A 19 -9.84 5.64 -17.80
C LYS A 19 -10.73 6.71 -17.14
N LYS A 20 -11.90 7.02 -17.70
CA LYS A 20 -12.83 8.01 -17.10
C LYS A 20 -13.46 7.44 -15.85
N ALA A 21 -13.92 6.18 -15.91
CA ALA A 21 -14.44 5.45 -14.75
C ALA A 21 -13.38 5.36 -13.63
N PHE A 22 -12.15 4.99 -13.99
CA PHE A 22 -11.05 4.94 -13.03
C PHE A 22 -10.74 6.33 -12.43
N GLY A 23 -10.71 7.38 -13.25
CA GLY A 23 -10.50 8.75 -12.78
C GLY A 23 -11.61 9.24 -11.85
N GLN A 24 -12.86 8.79 -12.03
CA GLN A 24 -13.96 9.09 -11.10
C GLN A 24 -13.73 8.42 -9.74
N LEU A 25 -13.37 7.13 -9.75
CA LEU A 25 -13.02 6.39 -8.54
C LEU A 25 -11.87 7.08 -7.79
N PHE A 26 -10.79 7.42 -8.50
CA PHE A 26 -9.63 8.10 -7.94
C PHE A 26 -10.04 9.40 -7.23
N ARG A 27 -10.75 10.30 -7.91
CA ARG A 27 -11.19 11.58 -7.32
C ARG A 27 -12.09 11.41 -6.10
N MET A 28 -12.92 10.37 -6.10
CA MET A 28 -13.85 10.09 -4.99
C MET A 28 -13.14 9.62 -3.72
N TRP A 29 -12.03 8.88 -3.87
CA TRP A 29 -11.41 8.16 -2.76
C TRP A 29 -10.03 8.68 -2.35
N TYR A 30 -9.24 9.23 -3.28
CA TYR A 30 -7.83 9.60 -3.03
C TYR A 30 -7.65 10.40 -1.73
N VAL A 31 -8.30 11.55 -1.61
CA VAL A 31 -8.17 12.41 -0.42
C VAL A 31 -8.58 11.69 0.87
N ARG A 32 -9.66 10.89 0.83
CA ARG A 32 -10.16 10.16 2.01
C ARG A 32 -9.19 9.07 2.44
N LEU A 33 -8.57 8.41 1.47
CA LEU A 33 -7.59 7.37 1.70
C LEU A 33 -6.26 7.96 2.18
N CYS A 34 -5.83 9.11 1.67
CA CYS A 34 -4.62 9.79 2.15
C CYS A 34 -4.79 10.21 3.62
N LEU A 35 -5.91 10.84 3.99
CA LEU A 35 -6.19 11.20 5.38
C LEU A 35 -6.23 9.97 6.31
N TYR A 36 -6.77 8.85 5.81
CA TYR A 36 -6.80 7.61 6.56
C TYR A 36 -5.39 7.03 6.74
N ALA A 37 -4.59 6.95 5.67
CA ALA A 37 -3.20 6.51 5.72
C ALA A 37 -2.37 7.38 6.67
N GLU A 38 -2.50 8.71 6.58
CA GLU A 38 -1.82 9.68 7.44
C GLU A 38 -2.15 9.46 8.92
N SER A 39 -3.40 9.09 9.24
CA SER A 39 -3.78 8.77 10.62
C SER A 39 -3.06 7.54 11.20
N ILE A 40 -2.55 6.68 10.32
CA ILE A 40 -1.81 5.45 10.67
C ILE A 40 -0.31 5.73 10.68
N VAL A 41 0.24 6.25 9.58
CA VAL A 41 1.69 6.42 9.40
C VAL A 41 2.24 7.71 10.00
N ARG A 42 1.37 8.67 10.34
CA ARG A 42 1.73 9.99 10.92
C ARG A 42 2.70 10.81 10.07
N ASP A 43 2.76 10.50 8.79
CA ASP A 43 3.56 11.18 7.77
C ASP A 43 2.67 11.38 6.54
N ARG A 44 2.50 12.64 6.14
CA ARG A 44 1.60 13.00 5.04
C ARG A 44 2.18 12.59 3.69
N ASP A 45 3.47 12.79 3.47
CA ASP A 45 4.10 12.49 2.19
C ASP A 45 4.10 10.97 1.95
N MET A 46 4.41 10.20 3.00
CA MET A 46 4.29 8.73 2.96
C MET A 46 2.84 8.28 2.70
N ALA A 47 1.87 8.94 3.32
CA ALA A 47 0.46 8.61 3.12
C ALA A 47 0.00 8.84 1.67
N GLU A 48 0.41 9.96 1.06
CA GLU A 48 0.12 10.28 -0.34
C GLU A 48 0.78 9.25 -1.29
N ASP A 49 2.05 8.92 -1.07
CA ASP A 49 2.78 7.91 -1.85
C ASP A 49 2.14 6.51 -1.77
N LEU A 50 1.76 6.08 -0.57
CA LEU A 50 1.10 4.77 -0.37
C LEU A 50 -0.21 4.67 -1.15
N VAL A 51 -1.04 5.71 -1.09
CA VAL A 51 -2.33 5.74 -1.78
C VAL A 51 -2.14 5.85 -3.29
N GLN A 52 -1.18 6.65 -3.75
CA GLN A 52 -0.85 6.75 -5.16
C GLN A 52 -0.40 5.40 -5.73
N ASN A 53 0.53 4.73 -5.05
CA ASN A 53 1.01 3.40 -5.44
C ASN A 53 -0.13 2.38 -5.48
N LEU A 54 -1.04 2.42 -4.50
CA LEU A 54 -2.22 1.55 -4.49
C LEU A 54 -3.08 1.76 -5.74
N PHE A 55 -3.35 3.01 -6.15
CA PHE A 55 -4.11 3.26 -7.37
C PHE A 55 -3.35 2.83 -8.63
N CYS A 56 -2.04 3.02 -8.71
CA CYS A 56 -1.24 2.50 -9.81
C CYS A 56 -1.37 0.98 -9.93
N MET A 57 -1.16 0.25 -8.83
CA MET A 57 -1.29 -1.20 -8.76
C MET A 57 -2.71 -1.66 -9.13
N LEU A 58 -3.73 -0.93 -8.66
CA LEU A 58 -5.12 -1.22 -8.98
C LEU A 58 -5.40 -1.09 -10.49
N TRP A 59 -4.79 -0.10 -11.15
CA TRP A 59 -4.94 0.10 -12.60
C TRP A 59 -4.17 -0.95 -13.41
N GLU A 60 -2.96 -1.28 -12.98
CA GLU A 60 -2.12 -2.30 -13.62
C GLU A 60 -2.80 -3.66 -13.57
N LYS A 61 -3.30 -4.05 -12.39
CA LYS A 61 -4.00 -5.33 -12.14
C LYS A 61 -5.51 -5.25 -12.35
N ARG A 62 -6.01 -4.25 -13.08
CA ARG A 62 -7.46 -4.00 -13.22
C ARG A 62 -8.26 -5.19 -13.75
N GLU A 63 -7.63 -6.04 -14.55
CA GLU A 63 -8.25 -7.22 -15.17
C GLU A 63 -8.42 -8.37 -14.17
N GLU A 64 -7.67 -8.35 -13.07
CA GLU A 64 -7.70 -9.33 -11.98
C GLU A 64 -8.62 -8.90 -10.81
N ILE A 65 -9.26 -7.73 -10.92
CA ILE A 65 -10.13 -7.19 -9.88
C ILE A 65 -11.38 -8.08 -9.73
N ASP A 66 -11.38 -8.93 -8.70
CA ASP A 66 -12.55 -9.69 -8.21
C ASP A 66 -12.98 -9.14 -6.84
N ILE A 67 -13.81 -8.08 -6.85
CA ILE A 67 -14.30 -7.47 -5.61
C ILE A 67 -15.54 -8.24 -5.15
N ARG A 68 -15.31 -9.23 -4.28
CA ARG A 68 -16.37 -10.01 -3.61
C ARG A 68 -17.12 -9.24 -2.51
N GLU A 69 -16.54 -8.12 -2.07
CA GLU A 69 -17.09 -7.22 -1.05
C GLU A 69 -17.45 -5.83 -1.64
N SER A 70 -17.61 -4.80 -0.81
CA SER A 70 -17.79 -3.43 -1.33
C SER A 70 -16.43 -2.81 -1.74
N MET A 71 -16.42 -2.02 -2.83
CA MET A 71 -15.23 -1.28 -3.25
C MET A 71 -14.61 -0.42 -2.12
N LYS A 72 -15.47 0.14 -1.28
CA LYS A 72 -15.05 0.89 -0.09
C LYS A 72 -14.22 0.02 0.85
N ALA A 73 -14.74 -1.15 1.23
CA ALA A 73 -14.08 -2.05 2.17
C ALA A 73 -12.72 -2.51 1.62
N TYR A 74 -12.69 -2.88 0.34
CA TYR A 74 -11.45 -3.23 -0.36
C TYR A 74 -10.40 -2.12 -0.26
N LEU A 75 -10.74 -0.89 -0.65
CA LEU A 75 -9.79 0.23 -0.65
C LEU A 75 -9.23 0.54 0.74
N TYR A 76 -10.08 0.61 1.76
CA TYR A 76 -9.63 0.88 3.13
C TYR A 76 -8.72 -0.23 3.66
N ARG A 77 -9.08 -1.50 3.39
CA ARG A 77 -8.26 -2.65 3.79
C ARG A 77 -6.91 -2.62 3.10
N SER A 78 -6.86 -2.38 1.79
CA SER A 78 -5.62 -2.28 1.03
C SER A 78 -4.71 -1.15 1.56
N VAL A 79 -5.27 0.03 1.87
CA VAL A 79 -4.50 1.14 2.47
C VAL A 79 -3.98 0.77 3.85
N TYR A 80 -4.81 0.14 4.69
CA TYR A 80 -4.39 -0.30 6.02
C TYR A 80 -3.20 -1.25 5.96
N HIS A 81 -3.26 -2.27 5.09
CA HIS A 81 -2.14 -3.20 4.91
C HIS A 81 -0.88 -2.51 4.38
N ALA A 82 -1.02 -1.62 3.39
CA ALA A 82 0.10 -0.85 2.85
C ALA A 82 0.76 0.03 3.93
N ALA A 83 -0.04 0.73 4.74
CA ALA A 83 0.44 1.54 5.85
C ALA A 83 1.18 0.72 6.91
N LEU A 84 0.61 -0.42 7.33
CA LEU A 84 1.27 -1.32 8.29
C LEU A 84 2.60 -1.88 7.74
N ASN A 85 2.63 -2.22 6.46
CA ASN A 85 3.84 -2.71 5.81
C ASN A 85 4.92 -1.64 5.77
N SER A 86 4.56 -0.39 5.46
CA SER A 86 5.48 0.75 5.49
C SER A 86 6.09 0.95 6.88
N LEU A 87 5.27 0.95 7.93
CA LEU A 87 5.74 1.11 9.31
C LEU A 87 6.67 -0.03 9.76
N LYS A 88 6.44 -1.26 9.30
CA LYS A 88 7.35 -2.39 9.57
C LYS A 88 8.73 -2.18 8.93
N HIS A 89 8.76 -1.73 7.68
CA HIS A 89 10.01 -1.45 6.96
C HIS A 89 10.77 -0.30 7.61
N GLU A 90 10.07 0.77 7.97
CA GLU A 90 10.68 1.92 8.64
C GLU A 90 11.29 1.53 9.99
N LYS A 91 10.62 0.66 10.76
CA LYS A 91 11.16 0.13 12.01
C LYS A 91 12.45 -0.67 11.81
N VAL A 92 12.53 -1.50 10.76
CA VAL A 92 13.75 -2.28 10.46
C VAL A 92 14.88 -1.35 10.02
N LYS A 93 14.58 -0.35 9.18
CA LYS A 93 15.53 0.69 8.78
C LYS A 93 16.08 1.45 9.98
N LEU A 94 15.22 1.88 10.92
CA LEU A 94 15.64 2.55 12.14
C LEU A 94 16.52 1.65 13.03
N ALA A 95 16.10 0.40 13.26
CA ALA A 95 16.88 -0.55 14.06
C ALA A 95 18.26 -0.82 13.45
N PHE A 96 18.35 -0.87 12.12
CA PHE A 96 19.60 -0.97 11.40
C PHE A 96 20.49 0.26 11.61
N TRP A 97 19.97 1.47 11.43
CA TRP A 97 20.74 2.69 11.68
C TRP A 97 21.25 2.80 13.11
N GLU A 98 20.44 2.45 14.10
CA GLU A 98 20.84 2.40 15.51
C GLU A 98 21.96 1.37 15.74
N PHE A 99 21.89 0.20 15.10
CA PHE A 99 22.92 -0.82 15.16
C PHE A 99 24.25 -0.32 14.60
N ILE A 100 24.23 0.33 13.42
CA ILE A 100 25.43 0.94 12.81
C ILE A 100 26.06 2.01 13.70
N GLN A 101 25.24 2.88 14.30
CA GLN A 101 25.72 3.95 15.18
C GLN A 101 26.39 3.38 16.45
N LYS A 102 25.85 2.30 17.02
CA LYS A 102 26.41 1.65 18.21
C LYS A 102 27.71 0.90 17.94
N GLN A 103 27.87 0.30 16.76
CA GLN A 103 29.03 -0.53 16.41
C GLN A 103 30.23 0.27 15.85
N GLY A 104 30.09 1.56 15.56
CA GLY A 104 31.21 2.38 15.11
C GLY A 104 31.70 2.05 13.70
N SER A 105 30.89 2.29 12.68
CA SER A 105 31.28 2.61 11.28
C SER A 105 32.20 1.67 10.46
N LYS A 106 32.72 0.53 10.94
CA LYS A 106 33.75 -0.22 10.17
C LYS A 106 33.61 -1.75 10.12
N ASP A 107 32.40 -2.29 9.93
CA ASP A 107 32.27 -3.68 9.47
C ASP A 107 31.43 -3.75 8.19
N GLU A 108 32.00 -4.39 7.15
CA GLU A 108 31.35 -4.65 5.85
C GLU A 108 30.12 -5.59 5.99
N ASN A 109 30.07 -6.39 7.07
CA ASN A 109 29.00 -7.35 7.38
C ASN A 109 27.64 -6.70 7.73
N ASN A 110 27.59 -5.38 7.90
CA ASN A 110 26.36 -4.69 8.25
C ASN A 110 25.33 -4.67 7.11
N ILE A 111 25.80 -4.57 5.86
CA ILE A 111 24.91 -4.53 4.69
C ILE A 111 24.19 -5.87 4.53
N GLU A 112 24.88 -6.99 4.75
CA GLU A 112 24.31 -8.34 4.63
C GLU A 112 23.17 -8.57 5.62
N TYR A 113 23.33 -8.12 6.88
CA TYR A 113 22.25 -8.18 7.88
C TYR A 113 21.01 -7.37 7.49
N PHE A 114 21.18 -6.19 6.88
CA PHE A 114 20.05 -5.39 6.40
C PHE A 114 19.34 -6.06 5.23
N ILE A 115 20.10 -6.61 4.27
CA ILE A 115 19.56 -7.36 3.14
C ILE A 115 18.77 -8.57 3.64
N ASP A 116 19.30 -9.33 4.59
CA ASP A 116 18.61 -10.49 5.16
C ASP A 116 17.32 -10.09 5.91
N ALA A 117 17.33 -8.98 6.65
CA ALA A 117 16.15 -8.49 7.35
C ALA A 117 15.05 -8.01 6.39
N GLU A 118 15.43 -7.27 5.34
CA GLU A 118 14.53 -6.81 4.27
C GLU A 118 13.99 -8.00 3.46
N PHE A 119 14.85 -8.96 3.10
CA PHE A 119 14.44 -10.17 2.39
C PHE A 119 13.42 -10.98 3.20
N ASN A 120 13.66 -11.18 4.50
CA ASN A 120 12.71 -11.88 5.37
C ASN A 120 11.37 -11.15 5.50
N LEU A 121 11.37 -9.82 5.53
CA LEU A 121 10.14 -9.01 5.50
C LEU A 121 9.35 -9.21 4.22
N GLN A 122 10.03 -9.19 3.05
CA GLN A 122 9.40 -9.41 1.75
C GLN A 122 8.82 -10.82 1.61
N MET A 123 9.51 -11.84 2.14
CA MET A 123 9.02 -13.23 2.13
C MET A 123 7.75 -13.43 2.98
N GLN A 124 7.63 -12.73 4.11
CA GLN A 124 6.41 -12.75 4.92
C GLN A 124 5.22 -12.06 4.24
N GLN A 125 5.47 -11.14 3.32
CA GLN A 125 4.41 -10.42 2.59
C GLN A 125 3.85 -11.19 1.38
N ASN A 126 4.58 -12.18 0.87
CA ASN A 126 4.18 -12.99 -0.29
C ASN A 126 3.52 -14.33 0.09
N SER A 127 3.19 -14.52 1.38
CA SER A 127 2.66 -15.79 1.91
C SER A 127 1.14 -15.81 2.15
N ASP A 128 0.41 -14.75 1.80
CA ASP A 128 -1.06 -14.64 1.84
C ASP A 128 -1.63 -14.29 0.45
#